data_AF-A0A6B3EIH7-F1
#
_entry.id   AF-A0A6B3EIH7-F1
#
_cell.length_a   1.000
_cell.length_b   1.000
_cell.length_c   1.000
_cell.angle_alpha   90.00
_cell.angle_beta   90.00
_cell.angle_gamma   90.00
#
_symmetry.space_group_name_H-M   'P 1'
#
loop_
_entity.id
_entity.type
_entity.pdbx_description
1 polymer ?
#
loop_
_entity_poly.entity_id
_entity_poly.type
_entity_poly.pdbx_seq_one_letter_code
_entity_poly.pdbx_strand_id
1 'polypeptide(L)'
;LLTVVGALLGAQPGEALRMRGRWGSHPRHGKQFVVENYTTVLPATIQGIRRYLGSGLVKGIGPVFADRITRHFGTDTLDVIESEPKRLIEVQGLGPKRVAKIIAAWEEQKAIKEV
;
A
#
# COMPACT_ATOMS: atom_id res chain seq x y z
N LEU A 1 20.02 -0.30 3.43
CA LEU A 1 19.03 0.79 3.59
C LEU A 1 19.35 1.86 2.55
N LEU A 2 18.33 2.39 1.88
CA LEU A 2 18.46 3.50 0.94
C LEU A 2 17.96 4.77 1.65
N THR A 3 18.78 5.83 1.70
CA THR A 3 18.38 7.12 2.27
C THR A 3 17.87 8.04 1.16
N VAL A 4 16.62 8.49 1.31
CA VAL A 4 15.99 9.47 0.42
C VAL A 4 15.83 10.78 1.20
N VAL A 5 16.14 11.91 0.56
CA VAL A 5 16.03 13.27 1.14
C VAL A 5 15.29 14.20 0.18
N GLY A 6 14.53 15.16 0.72
CA GLY A 6 13.72 16.11 -0.06
C GLY A 6 12.29 16.22 0.47
N ALA A 7 11.47 17.06 -0.16
CA ALA A 7 10.08 17.26 0.24
C ALA A 7 9.21 16.08 -0.22
N LEU A 8 8.64 15.34 0.75
CA LEU A 8 7.68 14.26 0.54
C LEU A 8 6.29 14.67 1.07
N LEU A 9 5.76 15.80 0.58
CA LEU A 9 4.51 16.39 1.04
C LEU A 9 3.31 15.46 0.78
N GLY A 10 2.72 14.92 1.85
CA GLY A 10 1.55 14.05 1.76
C GLY A 10 1.85 12.57 1.58
N ALA A 11 3.13 12.17 1.54
CA ALA A 11 3.49 10.76 1.57
C ALA A 11 3.14 10.12 2.92
N GLN A 12 2.45 8.97 2.89
CA GLN A 12 2.07 8.23 4.10
C GLN A 12 2.91 6.96 4.26
N PRO A 13 3.27 6.58 5.51
CA PRO A 13 3.86 5.28 5.76
C PRO A 13 2.99 4.14 5.22
N GLY A 14 3.61 3.19 4.52
CA GLY A 14 2.90 2.07 3.89
C GLY A 14 2.59 2.27 2.40
N GLU A 15 2.73 3.49 1.87
CA GLU A 15 2.61 3.75 0.45
C GLU A 15 3.83 3.27 -0.33
N ALA A 16 3.59 2.77 -1.53
CA ALA A 16 4.66 2.57 -2.51
C ALA A 16 4.79 3.83 -3.35
N LEU A 17 6.00 4.39 -3.40
CA LEU A 17 6.30 5.62 -4.12
C LEU A 17 7.23 5.32 -5.29
N ARG A 18 6.88 5.86 -6.46
CA ARG A 18 7.80 5.97 -7.60
C ARG A 18 8.42 7.36 -7.57
N MET A 19 9.74 7.42 -7.42
CA MET A 19 10.46 8.68 -7.23
C MET A 19 11.38 8.96 -8.41
N ARG A 20 11.51 10.23 -8.79
CA ARG A 20 12.55 10.74 -9.69
C ARG A 20 13.34 11.84 -9.00
N GLY A 21 14.61 11.92 -9.37
CA GLY A 21 15.56 12.83 -8.77
C GLY A 21 16.97 12.37 -9.06
N ARG A 22 17.90 12.77 -8.19
CA ARG A 22 19.33 12.65 -8.46
C ARG A 22 20.10 12.08 -7.27
N TRP A 23 21.16 11.34 -7.57
CA TRP A 23 22.09 10.87 -6.55
C TRP A 23 23.03 11.99 -6.14
N GLY A 24 23.16 12.21 -4.83
CA GLY A 24 24.12 13.11 -4.23
C GLY A 24 24.96 12.40 -3.17
N SER A 25 26.02 13.07 -2.71
CA SER A 25 26.84 12.63 -1.59
C SER A 25 26.88 13.74 -0.54
N HIS A 26 26.57 13.40 0.71
CA HIS A 26 26.67 14.31 1.83
C HIS A 26 27.98 14.05 2.59
N PRO A 27 28.78 15.08 2.94
CA PRO A 27 30.10 14.91 3.56
C PRO A 27 30.13 14.03 4.81
N ARG A 28 29.03 14.02 5.60
CA ARG A 28 28.89 13.21 6.82
C ARG A 28 28.04 11.95 6.68
N HIS A 29 27.13 11.91 5.70
CA HIS A 29 26.09 10.87 5.62
C HIS A 29 26.23 9.98 4.38
N GLY A 30 27.21 10.26 3.51
CA GLY A 30 27.46 9.48 2.32
C GLY A 30 26.37 9.63 1.26
N LYS A 31 26.16 8.57 0.48
CA LYS A 31 25.28 8.57 -0.69
C LYS A 31 23.81 8.69 -0.31
N GLN A 32 23.12 9.67 -0.87
CA GLN A 32 21.70 9.92 -0.67
C GLN A 32 21.01 10.15 -2.02
N PHE A 33 19.73 9.77 -2.11
CA PHE A 33 18.90 10.08 -3.26
C PHE A 33 18.08 11.35 -2.95
N VAL A 34 18.31 12.42 -3.70
CA VAL A 34 17.57 13.67 -3.59
C VAL A 34 16.34 13.57 -4.48
N VAL A 35 15.15 13.51 -3.89
CA VAL A 35 13.89 13.44 -4.63
C VAL A 35 13.49 14.82 -5.15
N GLU A 36 13.11 14.88 -6.42
CA GLU A 36 12.61 16.09 -7.09
C GLU A 36 11.11 16.00 -7.37
N ASN A 37 10.63 14.80 -7.71
CA ASN A 37 9.21 14.48 -7.80
C ASN A 37 8.96 13.02 -7.45
N TYR A 38 7.73 12.73 -7.03
CA TYR A 38 7.29 11.36 -6.81
C TYR A 38 5.80 11.23 -7.09
N THR A 39 5.36 10.00 -7.33
CA THR A 39 3.95 9.63 -7.44
C THR A 39 3.69 8.42 -6.56
N THR A 40 2.50 8.33 -5.99
CA THR A 40 2.02 7.09 -5.39
C THR A 40 1.77 6.07 -6.49
N VAL A 41 2.11 4.81 -6.23
CA VAL A 41 1.84 3.71 -7.14
C VAL A 41 1.22 2.57 -6.36
N LEU A 42 0.22 1.90 -6.95
CA LEU A 42 -0.24 0.65 -6.40
C LEU A 42 0.85 -0.42 -6.59
N PRO A 43 1.12 -1.24 -5.57
CA PRO A 43 2.13 -2.28 -5.70
C PRO A 43 1.68 -3.38 -6.66
N ALA A 44 2.56 -3.80 -7.55
CA ALA A 44 2.31 -4.88 -8.52
C ALA A 44 2.85 -6.25 -8.09
N THR A 45 3.54 -6.34 -6.94
CA THR A 45 4.11 -7.59 -6.43
C THR A 45 3.35 -8.06 -5.21
N ILE A 46 3.23 -9.38 -5.01
CA ILE A 46 2.58 -9.98 -3.83
C ILE A 46 3.14 -9.40 -2.53
N GLN A 47 4.47 -9.27 -2.42
CA GLN A 47 5.12 -8.69 -1.23
C GLN A 47 4.77 -7.21 -1.05
N GLY A 48 4.65 -6.45 -2.15
CA GLY A 48 4.23 -5.05 -2.12
C GLY A 48 2.77 -4.92 -1.68
N ILE A 49 1.86 -5.69 -2.28
CA ILE A 49 0.43 -5.72 -1.95
C ILE A 49 0.24 -6.09 -0.49
N ARG A 50 0.93 -7.13 0.00
CA ARG A 50 0.85 -7.55 1.40
C ARG A 50 1.30 -6.43 2.34
N ARG A 51 2.41 -5.74 2.02
CA ARG A 51 2.90 -4.61 2.83
C ARG A 51 1.92 -3.44 2.81
N TYR A 52 1.38 -3.12 1.63
CA TYR A 52 0.39 -2.07 1.46
C TYR A 52 -0.87 -2.34 2.30
N LEU A 53 -1.47 -3.52 2.17
CA LEU A 53 -2.67 -3.88 2.94
C LEU A 53 -2.38 -4.00 4.44
N GLY A 54 -1.20 -4.52 4.80
CA GLY A 54 -0.80 -4.71 6.20
C GLY A 54 -0.32 -3.44 6.91
N SER A 55 -0.15 -2.33 6.19
CA SER A 55 0.32 -1.05 6.72
C SER A 55 -0.70 -0.33 7.60
N GLY A 56 -1.97 -0.73 7.52
CA GLY A 56 -3.07 -0.06 8.20
C GLY A 56 -3.74 1.05 7.38
N LEU A 57 -3.27 1.32 6.15
CA LEU A 57 -3.93 2.25 5.22
C LEU A 57 -5.38 1.83 4.90
N VAL A 58 -5.65 0.52 4.89
CA VAL A 58 -7.02 -0.03 4.77
C VAL A 58 -7.48 -0.53 6.13
N LYS A 59 -8.36 0.24 6.78
CA LYS A 59 -8.90 -0.13 8.10
C LYS A 59 -9.56 -1.51 8.03
N GLY A 60 -9.17 -2.41 8.94
CA GLY A 60 -9.70 -3.77 9.01
C GLY A 60 -8.78 -4.84 8.42
N ILE A 61 -7.74 -4.45 7.67
CA ILE A 61 -6.69 -5.35 7.21
C ILE A 61 -5.42 -5.11 8.02
N GLY A 62 -5.10 -6.05 8.92
CA GLY A 62 -3.82 -6.09 9.63
C GLY A 62 -2.83 -7.04 8.92
N PRO A 63 -1.56 -7.11 9.38
CA PRO A 63 -0.51 -7.92 8.75
C PRO A 63 -0.88 -9.40 8.53
N VAL A 64 -1.64 -9.99 9.45
CA VAL A 64 -2.12 -11.38 9.36
C VAL A 64 -3.13 -11.55 8.24
N PHE A 65 -4.11 -10.65 8.14
CA PHE A 65 -5.11 -10.71 7.07
C PHE A 65 -4.51 -10.33 5.73
N ALA A 66 -3.59 -9.36 5.67
CA ALA A 66 -2.86 -9.04 4.47
C ALA A 66 -2.12 -10.25 3.91
N ASP A 67 -1.47 -11.04 4.78
CA ASP A 67 -0.83 -12.31 4.39
C ASP A 67 -1.84 -13.31 3.84
N ARG A 68 -2.98 -13.51 4.52
CA ARG A 68 -4.00 -14.48 4.07
C ARG A 68 -4.65 -14.08 2.76
N ILE A 69 -5.04 -12.81 2.62
CA ILE A 69 -5.67 -12.27 1.40
C ILE A 69 -4.70 -12.44 0.22
N THR A 70 -3.44 -12.02 0.38
CA THR A 70 -2.45 -12.13 -0.70
C THR A 70 -2.03 -13.55 -1.02
N ARG A 71 -2.09 -14.49 -0.06
CA ARG A 71 -1.92 -15.92 -0.34
C ARG A 71 -3.08 -16.51 -1.14
N HIS A 72 -4.30 -16.01 -0.94
CA HIS A 72 -5.50 -16.50 -1.62
C HIS A 72 -5.67 -15.91 -3.02
N PHE A 73 -5.54 -14.58 -3.17
CA PHE A 73 -5.76 -13.88 -4.45
C PHE A 73 -4.48 -13.52 -5.19
N GLY A 74 -3.30 -13.69 -4.59
CA GLY A 74 -2.03 -13.41 -5.27
C GLY A 74 -1.89 -11.94 -5.69
N THR A 75 -1.45 -11.73 -6.93
CA THR A 75 -1.30 -10.39 -7.53
C THR A 75 -2.63 -9.70 -7.79
N ASP A 76 -3.70 -10.47 -7.92
CA ASP A 76 -5.04 -9.97 -8.29
C ASP A 76 -5.79 -9.43 -7.05
N THR A 77 -5.15 -9.45 -5.89
CA THR A 77 -5.74 -9.02 -4.61
C THR A 77 -6.36 -7.62 -4.68
N LEU A 78 -5.66 -6.65 -5.27
CA LEU A 78 -6.16 -5.26 -5.32
C LEU A 78 -7.38 -5.17 -6.24
N ASP A 79 -7.32 -5.85 -7.40
CA ASP A 79 -8.42 -5.92 -8.35
C ASP A 79 -9.65 -6.57 -7.73
N VAL A 80 -9.48 -7.67 -6.99
CA VAL A 80 -10.58 -8.33 -6.28
C VAL A 80 -11.21 -7.43 -5.22
N ILE A 81 -10.42 -6.65 -4.47
CA ILE A 81 -10.96 -5.70 -3.49
C ILE A 81 -11.74 -4.57 -4.20
N GLU A 82 -11.31 -4.18 -5.40
CA GLU A 82 -11.93 -3.11 -6.16
C GLU A 82 -13.21 -3.54 -6.90
N SER A 83 -13.19 -4.68 -7.59
CA SER A 83 -14.28 -5.13 -8.46
C SER A 83 -15.25 -6.10 -7.77
N GLU A 84 -14.74 -6.95 -6.89
CA GLU A 84 -15.49 -8.07 -6.29
C GLU A 84 -15.21 -8.23 -4.79
N PRO A 85 -15.28 -7.18 -3.96
CA PRO A 85 -14.79 -7.26 -2.57
C PRO A 85 -15.58 -8.24 -1.69
N LYS A 86 -16.78 -8.66 -2.12
CA LYS A 86 -17.54 -9.73 -1.47
C LYS A 86 -16.77 -11.05 -1.43
N ARG A 87 -15.89 -11.30 -2.40
CA ARG A 87 -15.01 -12.48 -2.46
C ARG A 87 -14.02 -12.56 -1.31
N LEU A 88 -13.77 -11.46 -0.59
CA LEU A 88 -12.95 -11.49 0.64
C LEU A 88 -13.49 -12.48 1.70
N ILE A 89 -14.77 -12.87 1.63
CA ILE A 89 -15.36 -13.92 2.48
C ILE A 89 -14.74 -15.31 2.23
N GLU A 90 -14.16 -15.55 1.05
CA GLU A 90 -13.46 -16.81 0.71
C GLU A 90 -12.20 -17.00 1.57
N VAL A 91 -11.62 -15.91 2.07
CA VAL A 91 -10.37 -15.95 2.84
C VAL A 91 -10.65 -16.39 4.27
N GLN A 92 -9.95 -17.44 4.72
CA GLN A 92 -10.13 -17.99 6.06
C GLN A 92 -10.01 -16.95 7.19
N GLY A 93 -11.08 -16.83 7.98
CA GLY A 93 -11.16 -15.93 9.14
C GLY A 93 -11.66 -14.51 8.82
N LEU A 94 -11.96 -14.20 7.56
CA LEU A 94 -12.69 -12.99 7.18
C LEU A 94 -14.19 -13.26 7.24
N GLY A 95 -14.83 -12.83 8.32
CA GLY A 95 -16.29 -12.90 8.47
C GLY A 95 -17.02 -11.69 7.87
N PRO A 96 -18.36 -11.77 7.69
CA PRO A 96 -19.14 -10.75 6.99
C PRO A 96 -18.99 -9.32 7.55
N LYS A 97 -18.98 -9.18 8.88
CA LYS A 97 -18.77 -7.87 9.55
C LYS A 97 -17.44 -7.23 9.19
N ARG A 98 -16.37 -8.03 9.08
CA ARG A 98 -15.03 -7.54 8.77
C ARG A 98 -14.90 -7.20 7.29
N VAL A 99 -15.46 -8.05 6.42
CA VAL A 99 -15.54 -7.78 4.97
C VAL A 99 -16.26 -6.45 4.72
N ALA A 100 -17.42 -6.21 5.36
CA ALA A 100 -18.13 -4.94 5.25
C ALA A 100 -17.29 -3.74 5.70
N LYS A 101 -16.51 -3.88 6.78
CA LYS A 101 -15.60 -2.83 7.25
C LYS A 101 -14.47 -2.55 6.25
N ILE A 102 -13.91 -3.59 5.66
CA ILE A 102 -12.85 -3.46 4.64
C ILE A 102 -13.39 -2.75 3.40
N ILE A 103 -14.59 -3.11 2.94
CA ILE A 103 -15.27 -2.45 1.81
C ILE A 103 -15.43 -0.96 2.09
N ALA A 104 -16.02 -0.60 3.23
CA ALA A 104 -16.22 0.80 3.58
C ALA A 104 -14.90 1.58 3.66
N ALA A 105 -13.86 0.98 4.25
CA ALA A 105 -12.54 1.59 4.35
C ALA A 105 -11.84 1.73 2.99
N TRP A 106 -12.05 0.78 2.08
CA TRP A 106 -11.50 0.82 0.73
C TRP A 106 -12.09 1.96 -0.08
N GLU A 107 -13.42 2.14 -0.03
CA GLU A 107 -14.11 3.25 -0.68
C GLU A 107 -13.66 4.62 -0.14
N GLU A 108 -13.53 4.76 1.19
CA GLU A 108 -13.01 5.97 1.84
C GLU A 108 -11.59 6.31 1.34
N GLN A 109 -10.74 5.29 1.22
CA GLN A 109 -9.36 5.44 0.74
C GLN A 109 -9.31 5.83 -0.75
N LYS A 110 -10.22 5.29 -1.57
CA LYS A 110 -10.30 5.58 -3.01
C LYS A 110 -10.69 7.04 -3.26
N ALA A 111 -11.71 7.52 -2.55
CA ALA A 111 -12.18 8.91 -2.64
C ALA A 111 -11.09 9.94 -2.30
N ILE A 112 -10.15 9.62 -1.40
CA ILE A 112 -9.01 10.50 -1.07
C ILE A 112 -7.99 10.59 -2.20
N LYS A 113 -7.84 9.53 -3.02
CA LYS A 113 -6.86 9.48 -4.13
C LYS A 113 -7.38 10.09 -5.43
N GLU A 114 -8.69 10.27 -5.59
CA GLU A 114 -9.30 10.84 -6.80
C GLU A 114 -9.45 12.38 -6.76
N VAL A 115 -8.93 13.03 -5.71
CA VAL A 115 -8.92 14.51 -5.53
C VAL A 115 -7.55 15.10 -5.87
#